data_AF-A0A352DMS7-F1
#
_entry.id   AF-A0A352DMS7-F1
#
_cell.length_a   1.000
_cell.length_b   1.000
_cell.length_c   1.000
_cell.angle_alpha   90.00
_cell.angle_beta   90.00
_cell.angle_gamma   90.00
#
_symmetry.space_group_name_H-M   'P 1'
#
loop_
_entity.id
_entity.type
_entity.pdbx_description
1 polymer ?
#
loop_
_entity_poly.entity_id
_entity_poly.type
_entity_poly.pdbx_seq_one_letter_code
_entity_poly.pdbx_strand_id
1 'polypeptide(L)'
;MTVGQAAKVFAGKENVPCPVTDRLIKGGFRQISGGYISYARSADIGTDHRKGEPHQWWHLMKSYCERTDSEKIFGRRIVCGELLLYMAEVLGCVEKQKLEALADRILADGTPINGILTPRSFSGKRRKWNKEIQMLCFEPIRETVEKLCSAD
;
A
#
# COMPACT_ATOMS: atom_id res chain seq x y z
N MET A 1 12.29 -3.79 10.39
CA MET A 1 11.97 -5.08 9.77
C MET A 1 12.74 -5.27 8.46
N THR A 2 13.12 -6.50 8.13
CA THR A 2 13.71 -6.88 6.85
C THR A 2 12.63 -7.22 5.82
N VAL A 3 13.01 -7.30 4.54
CA VAL A 3 12.11 -7.77 3.48
C VAL A 3 11.66 -9.21 3.74
N GLY A 4 12.55 -10.07 4.25
CA GLY A 4 12.23 -11.45 4.62
C GLY A 4 11.19 -11.54 5.73
N GLN A 5 11.28 -10.71 6.77
CA GLN A 5 10.26 -10.63 7.82
C GLN A 5 8.90 -10.18 7.27
N ALA A 6 8.88 -9.16 6.40
CA ALA A 6 7.65 -8.74 5.74
C ALA A 6 7.07 -9.87 4.87
N ALA A 7 7.91 -10.55 4.08
CA ALA A 7 7.47 -11.66 3.25
C ALA A 7 6.87 -12.81 4.09
N LYS A 8 7.51 -13.17 5.21
CA LYS A 8 7.03 -14.21 6.14
C LYS A 8 5.65 -13.87 6.69
N VAL A 9 5.46 -12.66 7.21
CA VAL A 9 4.21 -12.25 7.84
C VAL A 9 3.05 -12.10 6.84
N PHE A 10 3.34 -11.63 5.62
CA PHE A 10 2.31 -11.39 4.61
C PHE A 10 2.06 -12.58 3.66
N ALA A 11 2.82 -13.67 3.81
CA ALA A 11 2.53 -14.93 3.15
C ALA A 11 1.09 -15.40 3.47
N GLY A 12 0.35 -15.82 2.45
CA GLY A 12 -1.03 -16.30 2.61
C GLY A 12 -2.09 -15.22 2.91
N LYS A 13 -1.74 -13.94 2.94
CA LYS A 13 -2.68 -12.84 3.21
C LYS A 13 -3.33 -12.22 1.97
N GLU A 14 -3.28 -12.92 0.83
CA GLU A 14 -3.81 -12.43 -0.46
C GLU A 14 -5.29 -12.09 -0.42
N ASN A 15 -6.07 -12.88 0.32
CA ASN A 15 -7.53 -12.79 0.35
C ASN A 15 -8.07 -12.06 1.59
N VAL A 16 -7.20 -11.39 2.36
CA VAL A 16 -7.65 -10.62 3.54
C VAL A 16 -8.40 -9.38 3.07
N PRO A 17 -9.69 -9.19 3.46
CA PRO A 17 -10.45 -8.01 3.04
C PRO A 17 -9.82 -6.71 3.57
N CYS A 18 -9.60 -5.75 2.68
CA CYS A 18 -9.01 -4.44 2.99
C CYS A 18 -9.90 -3.30 2.49
N PRO A 19 -11.13 -3.14 3.03
CA PRO A 19 -12.11 -2.17 2.51
C PRO A 19 -11.63 -0.72 2.47
N VAL A 20 -10.76 -0.28 3.40
CA VAL A 20 -10.23 1.08 3.42
C VAL A 20 -9.23 1.28 2.29
N THR A 21 -8.29 0.35 2.14
CA THR A 21 -7.32 0.32 1.04
C THR A 21 -8.01 0.25 -0.32
N ASP A 22 -8.99 -0.65 -0.46
CA ASP A 22 -9.78 -0.81 -1.66
C ASP A 22 -10.45 0.49 -2.07
N ARG A 23 -11.13 1.15 -1.12
CA ARG A 23 -11.76 2.45 -1.34
C ARG A 23 -10.74 3.49 -1.79
N LEU A 24 -9.56 3.53 -1.18
CA LEU A 24 -8.51 4.48 -1.51
C LEU A 24 -7.95 4.27 -2.93
N ILE A 25 -7.66 3.01 -3.31
CA ILE A 25 -7.18 2.64 -4.64
C ILE A 25 -8.25 2.90 -5.71
N LYS A 26 -9.48 2.45 -5.48
CA LYS A 26 -10.62 2.62 -6.39
C LYS A 26 -11.00 4.09 -6.56
N GLY A 27 -10.82 4.89 -5.52
CA GLY A 27 -10.91 6.35 -5.55
C GLY A 27 -9.72 7.05 -6.25
N GLY A 28 -8.76 6.27 -6.79
CA GLY A 28 -7.67 6.77 -7.63
C GLY A 28 -6.34 6.99 -6.91
N PHE A 29 -6.26 6.93 -5.58
CA PHE A 29 -4.99 7.19 -4.90
C PHE A 29 -4.05 5.98 -4.97
N ARG A 30 -3.21 5.96 -6.00
CA ARG A 30 -2.17 4.95 -6.25
C ARG A 30 -1.06 5.51 -7.14
N GLN A 31 0.04 4.78 -7.27
CA GLN A 31 1.06 5.08 -8.27
C GLN A 31 0.50 4.99 -9.70
N ILE A 32 0.85 5.96 -10.54
CA ILE A 32 0.35 6.07 -11.93
C ILE A 32 1.17 5.19 -12.89
N SER A 33 2.49 5.17 -12.70
CA SER A 33 3.46 4.52 -13.59
C SER A 33 4.76 4.21 -12.85
N GLY A 34 5.66 3.44 -13.48
CA GLY A 34 6.93 3.05 -12.89
C GLY A 34 6.76 1.98 -11.80
N GLY A 35 7.89 1.50 -11.26
CA GLY A 35 7.90 0.53 -10.15
C GLY A 35 7.00 -0.68 -10.40
N TYR A 36 6.10 -0.96 -9.45
CA TYR A 36 5.19 -2.11 -9.54
C TYR A 36 4.18 -2.02 -10.68
N ILE A 37 3.83 -0.81 -11.16
CA ILE A 37 2.90 -0.63 -12.29
C ILE A 37 3.56 -1.06 -13.60
N SER A 38 4.82 -0.68 -13.81
CA SER A 38 5.56 -1.13 -14.99
C SER A 38 5.76 -2.65 -14.95
N TYR A 39 6.05 -3.20 -13.78
CA TYR A 39 6.21 -4.64 -13.62
C TYR A 39 4.89 -5.40 -13.84
N ALA A 40 3.76 -4.89 -13.33
CA ALA A 40 2.44 -5.47 -13.56
C ALA A 40 2.13 -5.56 -15.05
N ARG A 41 2.38 -4.48 -15.81
CA ARG A 41 2.20 -4.48 -17.27
C ARG A 41 3.09 -5.50 -17.98
N SER A 42 4.36 -5.63 -17.59
CA SER A 42 5.25 -6.64 -18.20
C SER A 42 4.89 -8.08 -17.83
N ALA A 43 4.16 -8.28 -16.73
CA ALA A 43 3.72 -9.59 -16.25
C ALA A 43 2.26 -9.90 -16.63
N ASP A 44 1.64 -9.10 -17.51
CA ASP A 44 0.23 -9.19 -17.92
C ASP A 44 -0.77 -9.19 -16.74
N ILE A 45 -0.41 -8.46 -15.68
CA ILE A 45 -1.27 -8.23 -14.53
C ILE A 45 -2.09 -6.96 -14.75
N GLY A 46 -3.38 -7.04 -14.43
CA GLY A 46 -4.33 -5.93 -14.51
C GLY A 46 -3.81 -4.66 -13.81
N THR A 47 -4.11 -3.50 -14.39
CA THR A 47 -3.72 -2.20 -13.83
C THR A 47 -4.90 -1.22 -13.69
N ASP A 48 -6.14 -1.73 -13.78
CA ASP A 48 -7.33 -0.90 -13.60
C ASP A 48 -7.62 -0.65 -12.12
N HIS A 49 -7.33 0.58 -11.68
CA HIS A 49 -7.58 1.01 -10.30
C HIS A 49 -9.03 0.85 -9.85
N ARG A 50 -10.00 0.94 -10.76
CA ARG A 50 -11.43 0.79 -10.43
C ARG A 50 -11.76 -0.64 -9.99
N LYS A 51 -10.94 -1.60 -10.41
CA LYS A 51 -10.97 -3.00 -9.99
C LYS A 51 -10.07 -3.29 -8.78
N GLY A 52 -9.34 -2.30 -8.28
CA GLY A 52 -8.33 -2.50 -7.23
C GLY A 52 -7.02 -3.10 -7.74
N GLU A 53 -6.75 -3.03 -9.05
CA GLU A 53 -5.63 -3.75 -9.67
C GLU A 53 -4.36 -2.88 -9.84
N PRO A 54 -3.16 -3.47 -9.74
CA PRO A 54 -2.90 -4.79 -9.19
C PRO A 54 -3.18 -4.81 -7.68
N HIS A 55 -3.55 -5.98 -7.17
CA HIS A 55 -3.83 -6.16 -5.76
C HIS A 55 -2.61 -5.79 -4.90
N GLN A 56 -2.80 -5.19 -3.73
CA GLN A 56 -1.68 -4.73 -2.91
C GLN A 56 -0.85 -5.88 -2.31
N TRP A 57 -1.45 -7.07 -2.13
CA TRP A 57 -0.68 -8.28 -1.84
C TRP A 57 0.30 -8.62 -2.97
N TRP A 58 -0.14 -8.56 -4.23
CA TRP A 58 0.73 -8.80 -5.38
C TRP A 58 1.85 -7.75 -5.46
N HIS A 59 1.51 -6.48 -5.20
CA HIS A 59 2.50 -5.41 -5.10
C HIS A 59 3.57 -5.70 -4.04
N LEU A 60 3.18 -6.14 -2.84
CA LEU A 60 4.13 -6.50 -1.78
C LEU A 60 4.93 -7.76 -2.14
N MET A 61 4.24 -8.87 -2.35
CA MET A 61 4.86 -10.19 -2.41
C MET A 61 5.57 -10.42 -3.74
N LYS A 62 4.86 -10.23 -4.86
CA LYS A 62 5.36 -10.54 -6.20
C LYS A 62 6.23 -9.42 -6.76
N SER A 63 5.79 -8.16 -6.61
CA SER A 63 6.53 -7.05 -7.20
C SER A 63 7.70 -6.56 -6.34
N TYR A 64 7.67 -6.74 -5.02
CA TYR A 64 8.71 -6.21 -4.14
C TYR A 64 9.53 -7.31 -3.46
N CYS A 65 8.92 -8.16 -2.64
CA CYS A 65 9.62 -9.17 -1.84
C CYS A 65 10.38 -10.19 -2.70
N GLU A 66 9.74 -10.79 -3.71
CA GLU A 66 10.39 -11.77 -4.60
C GLU A 66 11.52 -11.18 -5.46
N ARG A 67 11.59 -9.85 -5.56
CA ARG A 67 12.55 -9.11 -6.40
C ARG A 67 13.59 -8.34 -5.59
N THR A 68 13.60 -8.54 -4.28
CA THR A 68 14.47 -7.81 -3.35
C THR A 68 15.11 -8.79 -2.38
N ASP A 69 16.40 -8.59 -2.10
CA ASP A 69 17.14 -9.36 -1.10
C ASP A 69 16.38 -9.38 0.25
N SER A 70 16.22 -10.57 0.83
CA SER A 70 15.48 -10.80 2.07
C SER A 70 16.09 -10.03 3.25
N GLU A 71 17.40 -9.85 3.27
CA GLU A 71 18.12 -9.17 4.35
C GLU A 71 18.08 -7.64 4.21
N LYS A 72 17.59 -7.14 3.06
CA LYS A 72 17.41 -5.70 2.87
C LYS A 72 16.43 -5.17 3.91
N ILE A 73 16.77 -4.01 4.47
CA ILE A 73 15.88 -3.31 5.39
C ILE A 73 14.65 -2.76 4.63
N PHE A 74 13.47 -3.20 5.06
CA PHE A 74 12.20 -2.58 4.68
C PHE A 74 12.02 -1.33 5.55
N GLY A 75 12.63 -0.23 5.12
CA GLY A 75 12.65 1.04 5.86
C GLY A 75 11.60 2.05 5.39
N ARG A 76 11.61 3.22 6.03
CA ARG A 76 10.79 4.41 5.66
C ARG A 76 11.06 4.96 4.25
N ARG A 77 12.01 4.39 3.50
CA ARG A 77 12.28 4.81 2.12
C ARG A 77 11.28 4.21 1.11
N ILE A 78 10.43 3.29 1.54
CA ILE A 78 9.32 2.77 0.73
C ILE A 78 8.35 3.93 0.44
N VAL A 79 8.18 4.26 -0.84
CA VAL A 79 7.48 5.48 -1.27
C VAL A 79 5.98 5.26 -1.47
N CYS A 80 5.51 4.02 -1.60
CA CYS A 80 4.11 3.72 -1.92
C CYS A 80 3.24 3.83 -0.67
N GLY A 81 2.56 4.96 -0.48
CA GLY A 81 1.62 5.14 0.64
C GLY A 81 0.49 4.11 0.60
N GLU A 82 -0.01 3.78 -0.59
CA GLU A 82 -1.08 2.78 -0.75
C GLU A 82 -0.69 1.39 -0.21
N LEU A 83 0.59 1.02 -0.32
CA LEU A 83 1.11 -0.25 0.17
C LEU A 83 1.20 -0.25 1.70
N LEU A 84 1.64 0.86 2.30
CA LEU A 84 1.70 0.98 3.75
C LEU A 84 0.30 0.98 4.37
N LEU A 85 -0.68 1.61 3.74
CA LEU A 85 -2.07 1.56 4.22
C LEU A 85 -2.60 0.12 4.20
N TYR A 86 -2.39 -0.60 3.09
CA TYR A 86 -2.71 -2.04 2.98
C TYR A 86 -2.06 -2.86 4.09
N MET A 87 -0.76 -2.69 4.30
CA MET A 87 -0.02 -3.45 5.31
C MET A 87 -0.58 -3.18 6.72
N ALA A 88 -0.90 -1.94 7.06
CA ALA A 88 -1.48 -1.59 8.35
C ALA A 88 -2.89 -2.18 8.53
N GLU A 89 -3.72 -2.13 7.50
CA GLU A 89 -5.08 -2.65 7.52
C GLU A 89 -5.10 -4.17 7.69
N VAL A 90 -4.28 -4.90 6.91
CA VAL A 90 -4.15 -6.36 7.00
C VAL A 90 -3.68 -6.82 8.38
N LEU A 91 -2.77 -6.08 9.00
CA LEU A 91 -2.24 -6.40 10.33
C LEU A 91 -3.17 -5.95 11.46
N GLY A 92 -4.14 -5.07 11.17
CA GLY A 92 -4.96 -4.43 12.20
C GLY A 92 -4.13 -3.63 13.22
N CYS A 93 -2.94 -3.18 12.85
CA CYS A 93 -2.00 -2.52 13.77
C CYS A 93 -2.25 -1.02 13.93
N VAL A 94 -3.22 -0.47 13.18
CA VAL A 94 -3.72 0.90 13.31
C VAL A 94 -5.23 0.82 13.46
N GLU A 95 -5.80 1.58 14.40
CA GLU A 95 -7.25 1.67 14.57
C GLU A 95 -7.95 2.00 13.25
N LYS A 96 -8.97 1.21 12.92
CA LYS A 96 -9.69 1.31 11.65
C LYS A 96 -10.21 2.73 11.38
N GLN A 97 -10.72 3.41 12.40
CA GLN A 97 -11.24 4.77 12.30
C GLN A 97 -10.15 5.78 11.88
N LYS A 98 -8.89 5.58 12.31
CA LYS A 98 -7.77 6.44 11.90
C LYS A 98 -7.42 6.23 10.42
N LEU A 99 -7.48 4.97 9.95
CA LEU A 99 -7.27 4.64 8.53
C LEU A 99 -8.41 5.21 7.66
N GLU A 100 -9.67 5.04 8.09
CA GLU A 100 -10.84 5.58 7.40
C GLU A 100 -10.79 7.12 7.30
N ALA A 101 -10.52 7.80 8.42
CA ALA A 101 -10.41 9.25 8.45
C ALA A 101 -9.25 9.77 7.57
N LEU A 102 -8.11 9.06 7.53
CA LEU A 102 -7.02 9.41 6.64
C LEU A 102 -7.41 9.20 5.17
N ALA A 103 -8.04 8.08 4.83
CA ALA A 103 -8.52 7.82 3.47
C ALA A 103 -9.53 8.88 3.00
N ASP A 104 -10.45 9.29 3.86
CA ASP A 104 -11.44 10.33 3.55
C ASP A 104 -10.77 11.68 3.28
N ARG A 105 -9.79 12.06 4.10
CA ARG A 105 -8.99 13.28 3.88
C ARG A 105 -8.20 13.23 2.58
N ILE A 106 -7.62 12.08 2.24
CA ILE A 106 -6.88 11.91 0.98
C ILE A 106 -7.84 12.09 -0.20
N LEU A 107 -8.96 11.36 -0.21
CA LEU A 107 -9.92 11.38 -1.31
C LEU A 107 -10.58 12.75 -1.50
N ALA A 108 -10.91 13.45 -0.40
CA ALA A 108 -11.43 14.81 -0.44
C ALA A 108 -10.43 15.82 -1.01
N ASP A 109 -9.13 15.57 -0.89
CA ASP A 109 -8.07 16.38 -1.48
C ASP A 109 -7.78 15.99 -2.95
N GLY A 110 -8.48 15.00 -3.53
CA GLY A 110 -8.36 14.70 -4.96
C GLY A 110 -8.97 15.80 -5.83
N THR A 111 -8.32 16.17 -6.93
CA THR A 111 -8.90 17.08 -7.92
C THR A 111 -9.57 16.26 -9.04
N PRO A 112 -10.91 16.20 -9.12
CA PRO A 112 -11.58 15.40 -10.13
C PRO A 112 -11.27 15.87 -11.54
N ILE A 113 -11.20 14.93 -12.48
CA ILE A 113 -11.06 15.20 -13.91
C ILE A 113 -12.37 14.77 -14.57
N ASN A 114 -13.07 15.72 -15.21
CA ASN A 114 -14.42 15.50 -15.73
C ASN A 114 -15.39 14.94 -14.68
N GLY A 115 -15.31 15.45 -13.44
CA GLY A 115 -16.15 15.01 -12.33
C GLY A 115 -15.77 13.66 -11.71
N ILE A 116 -14.70 13.01 -12.16
CA ILE A 116 -14.29 11.68 -11.71
C ILE A 116 -12.91 11.73 -11.07
N LEU A 117 -12.74 11.07 -9.92
CA LEU A 117 -11.44 10.86 -9.32
C LEU A 117 -10.66 9.78 -10.08
N THR A 118 -9.42 10.08 -10.42
CA THR A 118 -8.51 9.18 -11.12
C THR A 118 -7.12 9.25 -10.48
N PRO A 119 -6.18 8.37 -10.83
CA PRO A 119 -4.80 8.52 -10.38
C PRO A 119 -4.16 9.89 -10.67
N ARG A 120 -4.58 10.56 -11.75
CA ARG A 120 -4.08 11.91 -12.07
C ARG A 120 -4.59 12.98 -11.09
N SER A 121 -5.75 12.76 -10.45
CA SER A 121 -6.34 13.65 -9.44
C SER A 121 -5.44 13.91 -8.23
N PHE A 122 -4.42 13.06 -8.03
CA PHE A 122 -3.51 13.13 -6.89
C PHE A 122 -2.06 13.41 -7.28
N SER A 123 -1.74 13.62 -8.57
CA SER A 123 -0.36 13.70 -9.08
C SER A 123 0.55 14.68 -8.33
N GLY A 124 0.05 15.88 -8.00
CA GLY A 124 0.77 16.89 -7.19
C GLY A 124 0.70 16.71 -5.67
N LYS A 125 -0.12 15.77 -5.19
CA LYS A 125 -0.47 15.61 -3.75
C LYS A 125 0.03 14.28 -3.17
N ARG A 126 0.41 13.32 -4.03
CA ARG A 126 1.00 12.02 -3.69
C ARG A 126 2.08 12.11 -2.62
N ARG A 127 3.06 13.00 -2.78
CA ARG A 127 4.19 13.12 -1.84
C ARG A 127 3.74 13.47 -0.42
N LYS A 128 2.81 14.43 -0.29
CA LYS A 128 2.22 14.84 0.98
C LYS A 128 1.51 13.63 1.63
N TRP A 129 0.59 13.02 0.89
CA TRP A 129 -0.23 11.93 1.44
C TRP A 129 0.55 10.66 1.71
N ASN A 130 1.55 10.32 0.89
CA ASN A 130 2.46 9.21 1.18
C ASN A 130 3.25 9.45 2.49
N LYS A 131 3.64 10.70 2.77
CA LYS A 131 4.27 11.06 4.05
C LYS A 131 3.30 10.92 5.22
N GLU A 132 2.05 11.40 5.08
CA GLU A 132 1.03 11.25 6.13
C GLU A 132 0.72 9.78 6.43
N ILE A 133 0.53 8.95 5.40
CA ILE A 133 0.32 7.50 5.56
C ILE A 133 1.53 6.87 6.25
N GLN A 134 2.75 7.20 5.82
CA GLN A 134 3.96 6.66 6.44
C GLN A 134 4.08 7.03 7.92
N MET A 135 3.77 8.28 8.29
CA MET A 135 3.81 8.71 9.69
C MET A 135 2.81 7.95 10.55
N LEU A 136 1.61 7.65 10.01
CA LEU A 136 0.59 6.90 10.72
C LEU A 136 0.89 5.39 10.80
N CYS A 137 1.37 4.80 9.71
CA CYS A 137 1.34 3.33 9.53
C CYS A 137 2.69 2.65 9.77
N PHE A 138 3.82 3.32 9.49
CA PHE A 138 5.11 2.61 9.37
C PHE A 138 5.60 1.97 10.68
N GLU A 139 5.61 2.71 11.78
CA GLU A 139 6.06 2.16 13.07
C GLU A 139 5.16 1.04 13.58
N PRO A 140 3.81 1.21 13.60
CA PRO A 140 2.92 0.11 13.99
C PRO A 140 3.10 -1.17 13.16
N ILE A 141 3.30 -1.04 11.84
CA ILE A 141 3.60 -2.18 10.97
C ILE A 141 4.92 -2.83 11.39
N ARG A 142 5.99 -2.03 11.53
CA ARG A 142 7.32 -2.53 11.87
C ARG A 142 7.30 -3.29 13.19
N GLU A 143 6.72 -2.69 14.23
CA GLU A 143 6.61 -3.29 15.56
C GLU A 143 5.80 -4.59 15.53
N THR A 144 4.68 -4.61 14.80
CA THR A 144 3.84 -5.81 14.66
C THR A 144 4.58 -6.92 13.93
N VAL A 145 5.25 -6.63 12.82
CA VAL A 145 6.02 -7.61 12.05
C VAL A 145 7.18 -8.18 12.87
N GLU A 146 7.94 -7.31 13.55
CA GLU A 146 9.07 -7.72 14.39
C GLU A 146 8.60 -8.59 15.57
N LYS A 147 7.47 -8.23 16.20
CA LYS A 147 6.85 -9.03 17.27
C LYS A 147 6.41 -10.41 16.78
N LEU A 148 5.73 -10.49 15.63
CA LEU A 148 5.29 -11.76 15.04
C LEU A 148 6.47 -12.65 14.65
N CYS A 149 7.59 -12.07 14.19
CA CYS A 149 8.77 -12.84 13.81
C CYS A 149 9.67 -13.24 14.98
N SER A 150 9.54 -12.58 16.15
CA SER A 150 10.30 -12.91 17.36
C SER A 150 9.58 -13.92 18.26
N ALA A 151 8.32 -14.24 17.94
CA ALA A 151 7.48 -15.19 18.66
C ALA A 151 7.53 -16.62 18.07
N ASP A 152 8.31 -16.81 17.01
CA ASP A 152 8.65 -18.09 16.37
C ASP A 152 10.06 -18.54 16.77
#